data_AF-A0A2S8D7F7-F1
#
_entry.id   AF-A0A2S8D7F7-F1
#
_cell.length_a   1.000
_cell.length_b   1.000
_cell.length_c   1.000
_cell.angle_alpha   90.00
_cell.angle_beta   90.00
_cell.angle_gamma   90.00
#
_symmetry.space_group_name_H-M   'P 1'
#
loop_
_entity.id
_entity.type
_entity.pdbx_description
1 polymer ?
#
loop_
_entity_poly.entity_id
_entity_poly.type
_entity_poly.pdbx_seq_one_letter_code
_entity_poly.pdbx_strand_id
1 'polypeptide(L)'
;MRKIYLILTIIISVFTGIYIGASQTLPYNLKYSLKEYFLSGKNNSPIGHAYWSKRDLTYLKQRKVDIIMLGDSITETGRWSDFFPSVSIANYGIAGDTSQGIKNRLEPIINAKPKKVFIMIGTNDLTNHESVQKILDNYRNIK
;
A
#
# COMPACT_ATOMS: atom_id res chain seq x y z
N MET A 1 47.49 9.36 -22.71
CA MET A 1 46.41 8.70 -23.48
C MET A 1 45.22 8.27 -22.61
N ARG A 2 45.38 7.49 -21.53
CA ARG A 2 44.25 6.99 -20.69
C ARG A 2 43.29 8.06 -20.14
N LYS A 3 43.80 9.25 -19.78
CA LYS A 3 42.97 10.36 -19.26
C LYS A 3 42.06 10.98 -20.33
N ILE A 4 42.47 10.96 -21.60
CA ILE A 4 41.69 11.51 -22.73
C ILE A 4 40.48 10.61 -23.01
N TYR A 5 40.65 9.29 -23.00
CA TYR A 5 39.55 8.35 -23.17
C TYR A 5 38.49 8.46 -22.06
N LEU A 6 38.91 8.69 -20.81
CA LEU A 6 38.01 8.87 -19.67
C LEU A 6 37.13 10.12 -19.80
N ILE A 7 37.70 11.20 -20.32
CA ILE A 7 36.96 12.45 -20.57
C ILE A 7 35.97 12.24 -21.73
N LEU A 8 36.40 11.56 -22.80
CA LEU A 8 35.53 11.25 -23.93
C LEU A 8 34.36 10.34 -23.55
N THR A 9 34.55 9.35 -22.68
CA THR A 9 33.45 8.46 -22.24
C THR A 9 32.42 9.20 -21.40
N ILE A 10 32.84 10.16 -20.57
CA ILE A 10 31.92 10.99 -19.77
C ILE A 10 31.13 11.94 -20.69
N ILE A 11 31.79 12.55 -21.68
CA ILE A 11 31.12 13.42 -22.64
C ILE A 11 30.06 12.62 -23.42
N ILE A 12 30.44 11.45 -23.94
CA ILE A 12 29.51 10.59 -24.70
C ILE A 12 28.32 10.17 -23.82
N SER A 13 28.51 9.80 -22.56
CA SER A 13 27.41 9.39 -21.67
C SER A 13 26.46 10.54 -21.31
N VAL A 14 26.97 11.76 -21.16
CA VAL A 14 26.13 12.94 -20.93
C VAL A 14 25.32 13.29 -22.18
N PHE A 15 25.95 13.28 -23.35
CA PHE A 15 25.26 13.58 -24.61
C PHE A 15 24.23 12.51 -24.98
N THR A 16 24.51 11.22 -24.75
CA THR A 16 23.51 10.16 -24.96
C THR A 16 22.36 10.29 -23.98
N GLY A 17 22.60 10.64 -22.72
CA GLY A 17 21.54 10.90 -21.74
C GLY A 17 20.63 12.07 -22.13
N ILE A 18 21.22 13.19 -22.55
CA ILE A 18 20.47 14.36 -23.04
C ILE A 18 19.70 14.01 -24.32
N TYR A 19 20.33 13.31 -25.25
CA TYR A 19 19.70 12.89 -26.50
C TYR A 19 18.52 11.96 -26.24
N ILE A 20 18.66 10.93 -25.39
CA ILE A 20 17.56 10.02 -25.01
C ILE A 20 16.41 10.79 -24.35
N GLY A 21 16.73 11.75 -23.46
CA GLY A 21 15.75 12.60 -22.80
C GLY A 21 14.99 13.53 -23.76
N ALA A 22 15.71 14.16 -24.69
CA ALA A 22 15.14 15.11 -25.65
C ALA A 22 14.40 14.42 -26.80
N SER A 23 14.91 13.28 -27.26
CA SER A 23 14.37 12.54 -28.42
C SER A 23 13.18 11.65 -28.08
N GLN A 24 12.87 11.43 -26.78
CA GLN A 24 11.85 10.47 -26.34
C GLN A 24 12.00 9.10 -27.06
N THR A 25 13.25 8.69 -27.31
CA THR A 25 13.57 7.51 -28.12
C THR A 25 13.26 6.18 -27.45
N LEU A 26 13.14 6.18 -26.13
CA LEU A 26 12.27 5.22 -25.47
C LEU A 26 10.85 5.64 -25.83
N PRO A 27 10.11 4.86 -26.66
CA PRO A 27 8.78 5.26 -27.08
C PRO A 27 8.05 5.65 -25.81
N TYR A 28 7.60 6.89 -25.72
CA TYR A 28 6.86 7.36 -24.55
C TYR A 28 5.75 6.34 -24.23
N ASN A 29 5.11 5.84 -25.29
CA ASN A 29 4.13 4.77 -25.27
C ASN A 29 4.63 3.46 -24.63
N LEU A 30 5.91 3.09 -24.75
CA LEU A 30 6.52 1.91 -24.12
C LEU A 30 6.79 2.13 -22.63
N LYS A 31 7.29 3.32 -22.21
CA LYS A 31 7.43 3.64 -20.79
C LYS A 31 6.06 3.70 -20.10
N TYR A 32 5.07 4.26 -20.80
CA TYR A 32 3.70 4.33 -20.33
C TYR A 32 3.02 2.97 -20.34
N SER A 33 3.19 2.16 -21.38
CA SER A 33 2.62 0.81 -21.43
C SER A 33 3.31 -0.15 -20.47
N LEU A 34 4.59 0.01 -20.16
CA LEU A 34 5.26 -0.75 -19.12
C LEU A 34 4.78 -0.30 -17.74
N LYS A 35 4.74 1.00 -17.48
CA LYS A 35 4.17 1.54 -16.25
C LYS A 35 2.72 1.07 -16.09
N GLU A 36 1.92 1.11 -17.14
CA GLU A 36 0.54 0.64 -17.15
C GLU A 36 0.49 -0.87 -17.05
N TYR A 37 1.31 -1.67 -17.71
CA TYR A 37 1.32 -3.13 -17.56
C TYR A 37 1.71 -3.57 -16.13
N PHE A 38 2.69 -2.91 -15.51
CA PHE A 38 3.09 -3.15 -14.12
C PHE A 38 2.14 -2.54 -13.08
N LEU A 39 1.41 -1.46 -13.42
CA LEU A 39 0.47 -0.80 -12.51
C LEU A 39 -1.01 -1.16 -12.75
N SER A 40 -1.38 -1.68 -13.93
CA SER A 40 -2.74 -2.08 -14.35
C SER A 40 -3.23 -3.31 -13.60
N GLY A 41 -2.31 -4.14 -13.11
CA GLY A 41 -2.63 -5.16 -12.11
C GLY A 41 -3.11 -4.61 -10.77
N LYS A 42 -2.98 -3.29 -10.54
CA LYS A 42 -3.58 -2.55 -9.42
C LYS A 42 -4.63 -1.59 -9.98
N ASN A 43 -5.91 -1.87 -9.74
CA ASN A 43 -7.05 -1.02 -10.14
C ASN A 43 -6.72 0.50 -10.13
N ASN A 44 -6.65 1.11 -11.32
CA ASN A 44 -6.32 2.53 -11.55
C ASN A 44 -7.40 3.52 -11.07
N SER A 45 -8.35 3.09 -10.23
CA SER A 45 -9.30 4.04 -9.64
C SER A 45 -8.57 4.88 -8.57
N PRO A 46 -8.92 6.16 -8.40
CA PRO A 46 -8.38 6.99 -7.31
C PRO A 46 -8.52 6.32 -5.93
N ILE A 47 -9.60 5.54 -5.75
CA ILE A 47 -9.89 4.73 -4.57
C ILE A 47 -8.86 3.59 -4.42
N GLY A 48 -8.53 2.89 -5.51
CA GLY A 48 -7.51 1.85 -5.52
C GLY A 48 -6.11 2.39 -5.19
N HIS A 49 -5.73 3.54 -5.76
CA HIS A 49 -4.46 4.19 -5.41
C HIS A 49 -4.38 4.56 -3.93
N ALA A 50 -5.42 5.20 -3.38
CA ALA A 50 -5.47 5.57 -1.97
C ALA A 50 -5.38 4.33 -1.06
N TYR A 51 -6.11 3.26 -1.40
CA TYR A 51 -6.06 1.99 -0.68
C TYR A 51 -4.65 1.42 -0.62
N TRP A 52 -3.98 1.26 -1.77
CA TRP A 52 -2.64 0.67 -1.82
C TRP A 52 -1.60 1.53 -1.11
N SER A 53 -1.64 2.86 -1.30
CA SER A 53 -0.76 3.77 -0.58
C SER A 53 -0.94 3.66 0.93
N LYS A 54 -2.19 3.62 1.41
CA LYS A 54 -2.47 3.48 2.84
C LYS A 54 -2.00 2.12 3.37
N ARG A 55 -2.25 1.05 2.61
CA ARG A 55 -1.76 -0.29 2.94
C ARG A 55 -0.25 -0.29 3.07
N ASP A 56 0.48 0.22 2.09
CA ASP A 56 1.95 0.22 2.10
C ASP A 56 2.49 1.07 3.27
N LEU A 57 1.81 2.15 3.66
CA LEU A 57 2.14 2.91 4.88
C LEU A 57 2.01 2.09 6.17
N THR A 58 1.10 1.12 6.26
CA THR A 58 1.01 0.23 7.43
C THR A 58 2.25 -0.66 7.56
N TYR A 59 2.82 -1.12 6.46
CA TYR A 59 4.07 -1.89 6.44
C TYR A 59 5.28 -1.03 6.83
N LEU A 60 5.31 0.25 6.45
CA LEU A 60 6.40 1.16 6.82
C LEU A 60 6.32 1.63 8.28
N LYS A 61 5.12 1.68 8.86
CA LYS A 61 4.87 2.18 10.22
C LYS A 61 4.81 1.08 11.27
N GLN A 62 5.52 -0.05 11.10
CA GLN A 62 5.61 -1.13 12.09
C GLN A 62 6.22 -0.64 13.42
N ARG A 63 5.40 0.05 14.22
CA ARG A 63 5.72 0.59 15.53
C ARG A 63 5.18 -0.37 16.58
N LYS A 64 5.93 -0.56 17.66
CA LYS A 64 5.41 -1.24 18.84
C LYS A 64 4.29 -0.38 19.44
N VAL A 65 3.07 -0.90 19.44
CA VAL A 65 1.88 -0.27 20.01
C VAL A 65 1.15 -1.26 20.90
N ASP A 66 0.39 -0.77 21.88
CA ASP A 66 -0.37 -1.64 22.78
C ASP A 66 -1.62 -2.17 22.10
N ILE A 67 -2.28 -1.34 21.30
CA ILE A 67 -3.58 -1.62 20.69
C ILE A 67 -3.55 -1.30 19.20
N ILE A 68 -4.13 -2.18 18.39
CA ILE A 68 -4.41 -1.90 16.98
C ILE A 68 -5.93 -1.89 16.76
N MET A 69 -6.42 -0.81 16.13
CA MET A 69 -7.77 -0.74 15.57
C MET A 69 -7.67 -1.15 14.10
N LEU A 70 -8.29 -2.27 13.71
CA LEU A 70 -8.18 -2.87 12.38
C LEU A 70 -9.54 -2.87 11.68
N GLY A 71 -9.62 -2.35 10.46
CA GLY A 71 -10.89 -2.32 9.72
C GLY A 71 -10.86 -1.51 8.43
N ASP A 72 -12.02 -0.96 8.08
CA ASP A 72 -12.26 -0.20 6.86
C ASP A 72 -12.28 1.33 7.10
N SER A 73 -13.08 2.07 6.31
CA SER A 73 -13.26 3.53 6.40
C SER A 73 -13.82 3.98 7.75
N ILE A 74 -14.68 3.19 8.38
CA ILE A 74 -15.26 3.54 9.69
C ILE A 74 -14.16 3.52 10.75
N THR A 75 -13.28 2.52 10.70
CA THR A 75 -12.10 2.45 11.56
C THR A 75 -11.08 3.54 11.21
N GLU A 76 -10.84 3.80 9.92
CA GLU A 76 -9.85 4.77 9.44
C GLU A 76 -10.13 6.19 9.94
N THR A 77 -11.39 6.60 9.97
CA THR A 77 -11.79 7.96 10.35
C THR A 77 -11.70 8.22 11.85
N GLY A 78 -11.55 7.18 12.67
CA GLY A 78 -11.42 7.30 14.13
C GLY A 78 -10.11 7.93 14.58
N ARG A 79 -10.20 8.98 15.40
CA ARG A 79 -9.08 9.59 16.15
C ARG A 79 -8.80 8.83 17.44
N TRP A 80 -8.53 7.52 17.34
CA TRP A 80 -8.49 6.60 18.48
C TRP A 80 -7.52 7.00 19.60
N SER A 81 -6.37 7.58 19.25
CA SER A 81 -5.40 8.09 20.23
C SER A 81 -5.95 9.19 21.13
N ASP A 82 -6.92 9.95 20.63
CA ASP A 82 -7.42 11.14 21.33
C ASP A 82 -8.50 10.77 22.35
N PHE A 83 -9.22 9.68 22.09
CA PHE A 83 -10.16 9.09 23.05
C PHE A 83 -9.44 8.34 24.18
N PHE A 84 -8.24 7.80 23.90
CA PHE A 84 -7.50 6.95 24.82
C PHE A 84 -6.03 7.40 24.95
N PRO A 85 -5.75 8.57 25.53
CA PRO A 85 -4.42 9.17 25.52
C PRO A 85 -3.39 8.41 26.37
N SER A 86 -3.83 7.55 27.28
CA SER A 86 -2.95 6.79 28.18
C SER A 86 -2.44 5.46 27.60
N VAL A 87 -2.86 5.10 26.38
CA VAL A 87 -2.47 3.84 25.72
C VAL A 87 -1.96 4.12 24.31
N SER A 88 -0.93 3.39 23.89
CA SER A 88 -0.41 3.52 22.53
C SER A 88 -1.31 2.77 21.55
N ILE A 89 -2.04 3.52 20.71
CA ILE A 89 -2.99 2.96 19.72
C ILE A 89 -2.53 3.29 18.31
N ALA A 90 -2.51 2.29 17.42
CA ALA A 90 -2.42 2.50 15.99
C ALA A 90 -3.75 2.27 15.28
N ASN A 91 -4.08 3.17 14.34
CA ASN A 91 -5.21 3.02 13.44
C ASN A 91 -4.78 2.35 12.13
N TYR A 92 -5.17 1.10 11.93
CA TYR A 92 -4.92 0.29 10.74
C TYR A 92 -6.20 0.11 9.90
N GLY A 93 -7.12 1.09 9.99
CA GLY A 93 -8.26 1.22 9.09
C GLY A 93 -7.84 1.68 7.69
N ILE A 94 -8.45 1.10 6.66
CA ILE A 94 -8.26 1.50 5.25
C ILE A 94 -9.62 1.56 4.55
N ALA A 95 -10.02 2.71 4.02
CA ALA A 95 -11.26 2.84 3.29
C ALA A 95 -11.39 1.83 2.14
N GLY A 96 -12.56 1.20 2.04
CA GLY A 96 -12.86 0.18 1.04
C GLY A 96 -12.30 -1.22 1.32
N ASP A 97 -11.63 -1.43 2.47
CA ASP A 97 -11.11 -2.74 2.82
C ASP A 97 -12.22 -3.77 3.07
N THR A 98 -11.90 -5.05 2.86
CA THR A 98 -12.82 -6.18 3.02
C THR A 98 -12.24 -7.19 4.00
N SER A 99 -13.05 -8.14 4.49
CA SER A 99 -12.58 -9.22 5.36
C SER A 99 -11.44 -10.03 4.72
N GLN A 100 -11.49 -10.22 3.39
CA GLN A 100 -10.42 -10.85 2.62
C GLN A 100 -9.20 -9.94 2.46
N GLY A 101 -9.39 -8.63 2.31
CA GLY A 101 -8.32 -7.64 2.27
C GLY A 101 -7.52 -7.60 3.58
N ILE A 102 -8.21 -7.62 4.73
CA ILE A 102 -7.60 -7.77 6.06
C ILE A 102 -6.72 -9.02 6.13
N LYS A 103 -7.26 -10.18 5.73
CA LYS A 103 -6.53 -11.46 5.75
C LYS A 103 -5.22 -11.37 4.95
N ASN A 104 -5.23 -10.61 3.85
CA ASN A 104 -4.07 -10.44 2.97
C ASN A 104 -3.01 -9.46 3.51
N ARG A 105 -3.29 -8.75 4.61
CA ARG A 105 -2.38 -7.75 5.19
C ARG A 105 -2.19 -7.90 6.70
N LEU A 106 -2.23 -9.13 7.22
CA LEU A 106 -2.02 -9.41 8.64
C LEU A 106 -0.56 -9.19 9.10
N GLU A 107 0.40 -9.27 8.19
CA GLU A 107 1.83 -9.24 8.52
C GLU A 107 2.27 -8.01 9.35
N PRO A 108 1.87 -6.76 9.03
CA PRO A 108 2.20 -5.60 9.86
C PRO A 108 1.57 -5.62 11.25
N ILE A 109 0.42 -6.27 11.40
CA ILE A 109 -0.29 -6.42 12.69
C ILE A 109 0.47 -7.42 13.56
N ILE A 110 0.85 -8.55 12.99
CA ILE A 110 1.61 -9.61 13.67
C ILE A 110 2.98 -9.07 14.11
N ASN A 111 3.68 -8.35 13.23
CA ASN A 111 5.00 -7.80 13.54
C ASN A 111 4.98 -6.73 14.62
N ALA A 112 3.89 -5.94 14.69
CA ALA A 112 3.72 -4.93 15.73
C ALA A 112 3.57 -5.53 17.13
N LYS A 113 3.24 -6.83 17.24
CA LYS A 113 3.03 -7.58 18.49
C LYS A 113 2.16 -6.81 19.50
N PRO A 114 0.96 -6.36 19.11
CA PRO A 114 0.09 -5.61 20.01
C PRO A 114 -0.41 -6.50 21.16
N LYS A 115 -0.78 -5.88 22.28
CA LYS A 115 -1.47 -6.57 23.38
C LYS A 115 -2.90 -6.91 23.03
N LYS A 116 -3.56 -6.06 22.22
CA LYS A 116 -4.95 -6.24 21.78
C LYS A 116 -5.15 -5.76 20.35
N VAL A 117 -6.06 -6.43 19.62
CA VAL A 117 -6.54 -5.99 18.32
C VAL A 117 -8.07 -5.92 18.37
N PHE A 118 -8.63 -4.78 18.00
CA PHE A 118 -10.06 -4.62 17.80
C PHE A 118 -10.34 -4.63 16.30
N ILE A 119 -11.19 -5.54 15.84
CA ILE A 119 -11.49 -5.75 14.43
C ILE A 119 -12.95 -5.39 14.16
N MET A 120 -13.17 -4.54 13.15
CA MET A 120 -14.49 -4.24 12.61
C MET A 120 -14.39 -4.17 11.09
N ILE A 121 -14.96 -5.16 10.41
CA ILE A 121 -14.90 -5.30 8.95
C ILE A 121 -16.13 -6.06 8.42
N GLY A 122 -16.49 -5.88 7.15
CA GLY A 122 -17.53 -6.67 6.49
C GLY A 122 -18.56 -5.86 5.72
N THR A 123 -18.69 -4.55 5.98
CA THR A 123 -19.68 -3.74 5.26
C THR A 123 -19.36 -3.66 3.76
N ASN A 124 -18.07 -3.59 3.39
CA ASN A 124 -17.66 -3.58 1.98
C ASN A 124 -17.79 -4.96 1.33
N ASP A 125 -17.60 -6.06 2.08
CA ASP A 125 -17.88 -7.41 1.60
C ASP A 125 -19.36 -7.54 1.20
N LEU A 126 -20.27 -7.07 2.06
CA LEU A 126 -21.72 -7.06 1.78
C LEU A 126 -22.08 -6.17 0.58
N THR A 127 -21.48 -4.98 0.47
CA THR A 127 -21.62 -4.12 -0.72
C THR A 127 -21.15 -4.81 -1.99
N ASN A 128 -20.11 -5.63 -1.91
CA ASN A 128 -19.59 -6.43 -3.01
C ASN A 128 -20.36 -7.75 -3.22
N HIS A 129 -21.51 -7.93 -2.56
CA HIS A 129 -22.37 -9.11 -2.65
C HIS A 129 -21.68 -10.43 -2.23
N GLU A 130 -20.69 -10.36 -1.34
CA GLU A 130 -20.05 -11.54 -0.78
C GLU A 130 -20.99 -12.28 0.18
N SER A 131 -20.89 -13.61 0.23
CA SER A 131 -21.72 -14.41 1.11
C SER A 131 -21.35 -14.22 2.58
N VAL A 132 -22.36 -14.19 3.46
CA VAL A 132 -22.13 -14.13 4.93
C VAL A 132 -21.22 -15.27 5.39
N GLN A 133 -21.38 -16.47 4.80
CA GLN A 133 -20.54 -17.61 5.12
C GLN A 133 -19.05 -17.35 4.79
N LYS A 134 -18.75 -16.78 3.62
CA LYS A 134 -17.38 -16.41 3.25
C LYS A 134 -16.80 -15.35 4.17
N ILE A 135 -17.59 -14.36 4.57
CA ILE A 135 -17.18 -13.32 5.52
C ILE A 135 -16.82 -13.97 6.86
N LEU A 136 -17.68 -14.84 7.39
CA LEU A 136 -17.43 -15.57 8.64
C LEU A 136 -16.18 -16.45 8.54
N ASP A 137 -15.95 -17.10 7.40
CA ASP A 137 -14.76 -17.91 7.18
C ASP A 137 -13.50 -17.05 7.11
N ASN A 138 -13.56 -15.85 6.54
CA ASN A 138 -12.43 -14.92 6.61
C ASN A 138 -12.15 -14.51 8.06
N TYR A 139 -13.17 -14.18 8.86
CA TYR A 139 -13.01 -13.88 10.29
C TYR A 139 -12.35 -15.03 11.06
N ARG A 140 -12.77 -16.27 10.83
CA ARG A 140 -12.18 -17.47 11.48
C ARG A 140 -10.71 -17.70 11.10
N ASN A 141 -10.29 -17.20 9.94
CA ASN A 141 -8.95 -17.35 9.41
C ASN A 141 -8.04 -16.14 9.68
N ILE A 142 -8.56 -15.09 10.32
CA ILE A 142 -7.73 -14.02 10.87
C ILE A 142 -7.17 -14.52 12.21
N LYS A 143 -5.88 -14.92 12.20
CA LYS A 143 -5.15 -15.46 13.35
C LYS A 143 -3.75 -14.87 13.41
#